data_AF-A0A2G6H3K3-F1
#
_entry.id   AF-A0A2G6H3K3-F1
#
_cell.length_a   1.000
_cell.length_b   1.000
_cell.length_c   1.000
_cell.angle_alpha   90.00
_cell.angle_beta   90.00
_cell.angle_gamma   90.00
#
_symmetry.space_group_name_H-M   'P 1'
#
loop_
_entity.id
_entity.type
_entity.pdbx_description
1 polymer ?
#
loop_
_entity_poly.entity_id
_entity_poly.type
_entity_poly.pdbx_seq_one_letter_code
_entity_poly.pdbx_strand_id
1 'polypeptide(L)'
;MKNTKSTLFAVFTIVIITIVGYFIYQNSSKTNVGVIKIGYLVPTLENPFFVNMTNGAKSKSNSKLEVLVQASPDELKQNQIIENYITQGVDAICVVPINSETIIPAIIKANKAGIPVINVDNKIRFKITLEGYF
;
A
#
# COMPACT_ATOMS: atom_id res chain seq x y z
N MET A 1 -41.28 12.57 -40.63
CA MET A 1 -40.14 11.63 -40.80
C MET A 1 -39.14 11.90 -39.68
N LYS A 2 -38.99 11.00 -38.69
CA LYS A 2 -38.02 11.19 -37.59
C LYS A 2 -36.61 11.08 -38.16
N ASN A 3 -35.75 12.07 -37.88
CA ASN A 3 -34.38 12.15 -38.39
C ASN A 3 -33.52 11.01 -37.83
N THR A 4 -33.39 9.93 -38.60
CA THR A 4 -32.62 8.70 -38.27
C THR A 4 -31.19 9.00 -37.78
N LYS A 5 -30.58 10.08 -38.26
CA LYS A 5 -29.24 10.54 -37.84
C LYS A 5 -29.19 11.02 -36.38
N SER A 6 -30.26 11.66 -35.90
CA SER A 6 -30.36 12.13 -34.50
C SER A 6 -30.56 10.98 -33.54
N THR A 7 -31.32 9.96 -33.94
CA THR A 7 -31.53 8.76 -33.13
C THR A 7 -30.23 7.95 -33.01
N LEU A 8 -29.45 7.87 -34.09
CA LEU A 8 -28.17 7.16 -34.10
C LEU A 8 -27.13 7.79 -33.16
N PHE A 9 -27.06 9.13 -33.12
CA PHE A 9 -26.12 9.86 -32.25
C PHE A 9 -26.45 9.70 -30.75
N ALA A 10 -27.74 9.68 -30.41
CA ALA A 10 -28.20 9.46 -29.03
C ALA A 10 -27.87 8.05 -28.51
N VAL A 11 -27.99 7.02 -29.37
CA VAL A 11 -27.61 5.64 -28.99
C VAL A 11 -26.11 5.54 -28.75
N PHE A 12 -25.29 6.21 -29.57
CA PHE A 12 -23.84 6.18 -29.43
C PHE A 12 -23.36 6.82 -28.11
N THR A 13 -24.00 7.91 -27.70
CA THR A 13 -23.68 8.60 -26.43
C THR A 13 -24.08 7.77 -25.21
N ILE A 14 -25.23 7.09 -25.25
CA ILE A 14 -25.67 6.19 -24.18
C ILE A 14 -24.69 5.02 -24.01
N VAL A 15 -24.19 4.44 -25.12
CA VAL A 15 -23.21 3.35 -25.09
C VAL A 15 -21.88 3.79 -24.47
N ILE A 16 -21.43 5.02 -24.75
CA ILE A 16 -20.21 5.55 -24.14
C ILE A 16 -20.39 5.74 -22.64
N ILE A 17 -21.54 6.27 -22.20
CA ILE A 17 -21.84 6.48 -20.79
C ILE A 17 -21.90 5.15 -20.03
N THR A 18 -22.48 4.09 -20.61
CA THR A 18 -22.52 2.77 -19.97
C THR A 18 -21.15 2.10 -19.92
N ILE A 19 -20.31 2.26 -20.94
CA ILE A 19 -18.93 1.74 -20.92
C ILE A 19 -18.09 2.47 -19.85
N VAL A 20 -18.20 3.80 -19.78
CA VAL A 20 -17.49 4.61 -18.77
C VAL A 20 -17.99 4.28 -17.37
N GLY A 21 -19.31 4.18 -17.19
CA GLY A 21 -19.92 3.77 -15.91
C GLY A 21 -19.50 2.38 -15.48
N TYR A 22 -19.41 1.42 -16.40
CA TYR A 22 -18.91 0.08 -16.12
C TYR A 22 -17.44 0.08 -15.69
N PHE A 23 -16.60 0.92 -16.32
CA PHE A 23 -15.20 1.06 -15.94
C PHE A 23 -15.03 1.67 -14.54
N ILE A 24 -15.86 2.65 -14.18
CA ILE A 24 -15.88 3.28 -12.85
C ILE A 24 -16.37 2.29 -11.79
N TYR A 25 -17.41 1.49 -12.10
CA TYR A 25 -17.94 0.45 -11.21
C TYR A 25 -16.91 -0.66 -10.92
N GLN A 26 -16.21 -1.13 -11.96
CA GLN A 26 -15.13 -2.11 -11.82
C GLN A 26 -13.98 -1.58 -10.95
N ASN A 27 -13.61 -0.31 -11.09
CA ASN A 27 -12.57 0.31 -10.26
C ASN A 27 -13.00 0.56 -8.80
N SER A 28 -14.30 0.78 -8.55
CA SER A 28 -14.82 1.02 -7.19
C SER A 28 -15.07 -0.27 -6.40
N SER A 29 -15.18 -1.42 -7.09
CA SER A 29 -15.57 -2.71 -6.50
C SER A 29 -14.41 -3.69 -6.33
N LYS A 30 -13.16 -3.23 -6.32
CA LYS A 30 -12.00 -4.07 -5.96
C LYS A 30 -11.95 -4.37 -4.45
N THR A 31 -13.01 -4.97 -3.91
CA THR A 31 -12.89 -5.88 -2.75
C THR A 31 -12.44 -7.23 -3.31
N ASN A 32 -11.16 -7.31 -3.67
CA ASN A 32 -10.56 -8.60 -4.03
C ASN A 32 -10.66 -9.50 -2.79
N VAL A 33 -11.44 -10.57 -2.88
CA VAL A 33 -11.24 -11.75 -2.01
C VAL A 33 -10.00 -12.49 -2.53
N GLY A 34 -8.88 -11.78 -2.60
CA GLY A 34 -7.55 -12.26 -2.95
C GLY A 34 -6.74 -12.50 -1.67
N VAL A 35 -5.59 -13.16 -1.81
CA VAL A 35 -4.65 -13.32 -0.71
C VAL A 35 -4.19 -11.94 -0.26
N ILE A 36 -4.44 -11.60 1.01
CA ILE A 36 -3.98 -10.35 1.63
C ILE A 36 -2.45 -10.42 1.74
N LYS A 37 -1.73 -9.42 1.24
CA LYS A 37 -0.28 -9.34 1.26
C LYS A 37 0.19 -8.27 2.23
N ILE A 38 1.01 -8.67 3.20
CA ILE A 38 1.61 -7.76 4.19
C ILE A 38 3.11 -7.69 3.96
N GLY A 39 3.62 -6.50 3.62
CA GLY A 39 5.05 -6.23 3.65
C GLY A 39 5.54 -6.16 5.09
N TYR A 40 6.60 -6.90 5.43
CA TYR A 40 7.14 -6.93 6.79
C TYR A 40 8.65 -6.64 6.77
N LEU A 41 9.03 -5.46 7.25
CA LEU A 41 10.39 -4.94 7.17
C LEU A 41 11.04 -4.84 8.55
N VAL A 42 12.18 -5.52 8.72
CA VAL A 42 12.97 -5.49 9.96
C VAL A 42 14.42 -5.03 9.73
N PRO A 43 15.14 -4.55 10.77
CA PRO A 43 16.55 -4.20 10.70
C PRO A 43 17.48 -5.31 10.22
N THR A 44 17.29 -6.54 10.71
CA THR A 44 18.20 -7.66 10.41
C THR A 44 17.52 -8.98 10.77
N LEU A 45 18.02 -10.09 10.22
CA LEU A 45 17.66 -11.45 10.62
C LEU A 45 18.82 -12.17 11.33
N GLU A 46 19.86 -11.42 11.73
CA GLU A 46 20.99 -11.95 12.50
C GLU A 46 20.76 -11.86 14.01
N ASN A 47 19.91 -10.92 14.45
CA ASN A 47 19.54 -10.78 15.86
C ASN A 47 18.34 -11.70 16.19
N PRO A 48 18.46 -12.59 17.21
CA PRO A 48 17.37 -13.49 17.63
C PRO A 48 16.04 -12.79 17.92
N PHE A 49 16.06 -11.54 18.39
CA PHE A 49 14.85 -10.76 18.63
C PHE A 49 14.05 -10.57 17.33
N PHE A 50 14.69 -10.08 16.26
CA PHE A 50 14.02 -9.85 14.97
C PHE A 50 13.69 -11.16 14.25
N VAL A 51 14.48 -12.22 14.45
CA VAL A 51 14.14 -13.57 13.97
C VAL A 51 12.85 -14.05 14.62
N ASN A 52 12.74 -13.98 15.94
CA ASN A 52 11.56 -14.42 16.68
C ASN A 52 10.31 -13.60 16.29
N MET A 53 10.48 -12.28 16.16
CA MET A 53 9.42 -11.38 15.72
C MET A 53 8.94 -11.71 14.30
N THR A 54 9.89 -11.97 13.38
CA THR A 54 9.61 -12.41 12.01
C THR A 54 8.89 -13.75 11.96
N ASN A 55 9.33 -14.73 12.77
CA ASN A 55 8.70 -16.04 12.85
C ASN A 55 7.27 -15.93 13.39
N GLY A 56 7.04 -15.08 14.38
CA GLY A 56 5.71 -14.75 14.88
C GLY A 56 4.81 -14.20 13.77
N ALA A 57 5.28 -13.23 12.99
CA ALA A 57 4.54 -12.69 11.85
C ALA A 57 4.25 -13.76 10.79
N LYS A 58 5.26 -14.51 10.35
CA LYS A 58 5.12 -15.58 9.34
C LYS A 58 4.19 -16.70 9.78
N SER A 59 4.13 -17.00 11.08
CA SER A 59 3.23 -18.05 11.62
C SER A 59 1.75 -17.76 11.40
N LYS A 60 1.38 -16.52 11.08
CA LYS A 60 0.00 -16.11 10.77
C LYS A 60 -0.36 -16.25 9.29
N SER A 61 0.63 -16.42 8.42
CA SER A 61 0.39 -16.66 7.00
C SER A 61 -0.45 -17.92 6.79
N ASN A 62 -1.37 -17.86 5.83
CA ASN A 62 -2.26 -18.96 5.44
C ASN A 62 -2.77 -18.73 4.00
N SER A 63 -3.75 -19.52 3.53
CA SER A 63 -4.28 -19.41 2.17
C SER A 63 -4.93 -18.05 1.83
N LYS A 64 -5.19 -17.20 2.82
CA LYS A 64 -5.78 -15.87 2.67
C LYS A 64 -4.85 -14.73 3.09
N LEU A 65 -3.68 -15.05 3.65
CA LEU A 65 -2.73 -14.06 4.17
C LEU A 65 -1.29 -14.48 3.86
N GLU A 66 -0.57 -13.62 3.15
CA GLU A 66 0.83 -13.77 2.81
C GLU A 66 1.66 -12.65 3.47
N VAL A 67 2.71 -13.03 4.20
CA VAL A 67 3.64 -12.08 4.83
C VAL A 67 4.96 -12.08 4.05
N LEU A 68 5.24 -10.98 3.36
CA LEU A 68 6.43 -10.75 2.55
C LEU A 68 7.53 -10.11 3.39
N VAL A 69 8.46 -10.91 3.90
CA VAL A 69 9.51 -10.43 4.81
C VAL A 69 10.73 -9.94 4.04
N GLN A 70 11.21 -8.75 4.37
CA GLN A 70 12.52 -8.25 3.99
C GLN A 70 13.26 -7.68 5.21
N ALA A 71 14.59 -7.64 5.14
CA ALA A 71 15.41 -7.12 6.19
C ALA A 71 16.53 -6.24 5.63
N SER A 72 16.79 -5.11 6.28
CA SER A 72 17.94 -4.28 5.95
C SER A 72 18.37 -3.38 7.11
N PRO A 73 19.68 -3.35 7.45
CA PRO A 73 20.21 -2.45 8.46
C PRO A 73 20.48 -1.04 7.92
N ASP A 74 20.26 -0.82 6.62
CA ASP A 74 20.52 0.44 5.92
C ASP A 74 19.21 1.21 5.70
N GLU A 75 19.18 2.47 6.14
CA GLU A 75 17.98 3.31 6.09
C GLU A 75 17.53 3.64 4.65
N LEU A 76 18.47 3.79 3.70
CA LEU A 76 18.13 4.06 2.30
C LEU A 76 17.54 2.83 1.63
N LYS A 77 18.07 1.65 1.95
CA LYS A 77 17.49 0.38 1.50
C LYS A 77 16.13 0.13 2.13
N GLN A 78 15.90 0.49 3.39
CA GLN A 78 14.56 0.40 3.99
C GLN A 78 13.54 1.25 3.22
N ASN A 79 13.92 2.47 2.83
CA ASN A 79 13.09 3.31 1.97
C ASN A 79 12.80 2.62 0.63
N GLN A 80 13.82 2.10 -0.06
CA GLN A 80 13.65 1.37 -1.34
C GLN A 80 12.74 0.14 -1.20
N ILE A 81 12.85 -0.60 -0.09
CA ILE A 81 12.01 -1.76 0.17
C ILE A 81 10.54 -1.34 0.34
N ILE A 82 10.26 -0.23 1.03
CA ILE A 82 8.91 0.31 1.11
C ILE A 82 8.38 0.69 -0.28
N GLU A 83 9.18 1.35 -1.13
CA GLU A 83 8.77 1.65 -2.52
C GLU A 83 8.49 0.39 -3.33
N ASN A 84 9.27 -0.68 -3.11
CA ASN A 84 9.04 -1.96 -3.75
C ASN A 84 7.72 -2.60 -3.28
N TYR A 85 7.37 -2.48 -2.00
CA TYR A 85 6.08 -2.93 -1.49
C TYR A 85 4.92 -2.12 -2.07
N ILE A 86 5.08 -0.80 -2.24
CA ILE A 86 4.10 0.05 -2.93
C ILE A 86 3.90 -0.43 -4.36
N THR A 87 5.00 -0.66 -5.09
CA THR A 87 4.97 -1.12 -6.49
C THR A 87 4.33 -2.51 -6.62
N GLN A 88 4.57 -3.39 -5.65
CA GLN A 88 3.95 -4.71 -5.58
C GLN A 88 2.45 -4.67 -5.21
N GLY A 89 1.94 -3.52 -4.74
CA GLY A 89 0.55 -3.37 -4.32
C GLY A 89 0.21 -4.24 -3.11
N VAL A 90 1.09 -4.27 -2.09
CA VAL A 90 0.75 -4.92 -0.82
C VAL A 90 -0.40 -4.19 -0.12
N ASP A 91 -1.18 -4.92 0.69
CA ASP A 91 -2.35 -4.37 1.37
C ASP A 91 -1.99 -3.60 2.65
N ALA A 92 -0.84 -3.89 3.26
CA ALA A 92 -0.28 -3.10 4.36
C ALA A 92 1.23 -3.31 4.50
N ILE A 93 1.90 -2.40 5.21
CA ILE A 93 3.33 -2.50 5.52
C ILE A 93 3.53 -2.40 7.03
N CYS A 94 4.18 -3.39 7.62
CA CYS A 94 4.68 -3.34 8.98
C CYS A 94 6.19 -3.07 8.94
N VAL A 95 6.66 -2.07 9.67
CA VAL A 95 8.07 -1.67 9.63
C VAL A 95 8.64 -1.44 11.03
N VAL A 96 9.79 -2.04 11.27
CA VAL A 96 10.71 -1.65 12.34
C VAL A 96 11.79 -0.75 11.74
N PRO A 97 11.70 0.58 11.91
CA PRO A 97 12.61 1.51 11.27
C PRO A 97 14.00 1.46 11.92
N ILE A 98 15.04 1.56 11.10
CA ILE A 98 16.43 1.81 11.57
C ILE A 98 16.56 3.23 12.09
N ASN A 99 15.98 4.20 11.36
CA ASN A 99 16.01 5.60 11.70
C ASN A 99 14.59 6.16 11.66
N SER A 100 14.19 6.77 12.77
CA SER A 100 12.83 7.25 13.01
C SER A 100 12.40 8.42 12.15
N GLU A 101 13.32 9.10 11.47
CA GLU A 101 13.06 10.33 10.70
C GLU A 101 13.24 10.10 9.19
N THR A 102 14.31 9.38 8.79
CA THR A 102 14.62 9.17 7.37
C THR A 102 13.65 8.22 6.67
N ILE A 103 12.88 7.43 7.42
CA ILE A 103 11.82 6.54 6.92
C ILE A 103 10.53 7.28 6.51
N ILE A 104 10.30 8.48 7.07
CA ILE A 104 9.03 9.22 6.95
C ILE A 104 8.63 9.49 5.49
N PRO A 105 9.52 9.91 4.58
CA PRO A 105 9.14 10.14 3.18
C PRO A 105 8.56 8.91 2.48
N ALA A 106 9.11 7.72 2.73
CA ALA A 106 8.61 6.48 2.14
C ALA A 106 7.24 6.10 2.73
N ILE A 107 7.03 6.33 4.04
CA ILE A 107 5.74 6.13 4.70
C ILE A 107 4.67 7.06 4.13
N ILE A 108 5.00 8.33 3.89
CA ILE A 108 4.07 9.29 3.27
C ILE A 108 3.66 8.80 1.87
N LYS A 109 4.59 8.27 1.09
CA LYS A 109 4.28 7.71 -0.24
C LYS A 109 3.38 6.47 -0.17
N ALA A 110 3.64 5.55 0.76
CA ALA A 110 2.79 4.39 0.98
C ALA A 110 1.35 4.80 1.35
N ASN A 111 1.21 5.73 2.31
CA ASN A 111 -0.09 6.25 2.71
C ASN A 111 -0.82 6.95 1.55
N LYS A 112 -0.11 7.73 0.71
CA LYS A 112 -0.68 8.35 -0.50
C LYS A 112 -1.13 7.32 -1.54
N ALA A 113 -0.50 6.15 -1.58
CA ALA A 113 -0.92 5.02 -2.40
C ALA A 113 -2.09 4.22 -1.78
N GLY A 114 -2.61 4.63 -0.63
CA GLY A 114 -3.69 3.93 0.08
C GLY A 114 -3.22 2.72 0.90
N ILE A 115 -1.91 2.54 1.07
CA ILE A 115 -1.33 1.42 1.81
C ILE A 115 -1.03 1.88 3.24
N PRO A 116 -1.74 1.36 4.26
CA PRO A 116 -1.47 1.68 5.64
C PRO A 116 -0.10 1.17 6.08
N VAL A 117 0.64 2.00 6.81
CA VAL A 117 1.93 1.64 7.44
C VAL A 117 1.78 1.53 8.95
N ILE A 118 2.16 0.38 9.50
CA ILE A 118 2.16 0.07 10.92
C ILE A 118 3.60 0.15 11.44
N ASN A 119 3.84 1.04 12.40
CA ASN A 119 5.10 1.09 13.11
C ASN A 119 5.19 -0.03 14.15
N VAL A 120 6.29 -0.78 14.12
CA VAL A 120 6.58 -1.85 15.06
C VAL A 120 7.90 -1.54 15.78
N ASP A 121 8.00 -1.87 17.07
CA ASP A 121 9.21 -1.82 17.90
C ASP A 121 9.84 -0.42 18.05
N ASN A 122 10.59 0.07 17.05
CA ASN A 122 11.27 1.36 17.09
C ASN A 122 10.31 2.52 16.78
N LYS A 123 10.07 3.40 17.76
CA LYS A 123 9.15 4.55 17.63
C LYS A 123 9.58 5.51 16.52
N ILE A 124 8.67 5.76 15.58
CA ILE A 124 8.81 6.84 14.60
C ILE A 124 8.55 8.19 15.25
N ARG A 125 9.44 9.16 15.00
CA ARG A 125 9.29 10.54 15.51
C ARG A 125 8.76 11.42 14.41
N PHE A 126 7.45 11.62 14.39
CA PHE A 126 6.86 12.67 13.58
C PHE A 126 7.19 14.02 14.19
N LYS A 127 8.04 14.80 13.52
CA LYS A 127 8.21 16.20 13.86
C LYS A 127 6.97 16.93 13.37
N ILE A 128 6.03 17.20 14.29
CA ILE A 128 4.93 18.13 14.02
C ILE A 128 5.56 19.52 14.04
N THR A 129 6.03 19.98 12.90
CA THR A 129 6.46 21.38 12.78
C THR A 129 5.19 22.22 12.76
N LEU A 130 4.83 22.81 13.91
CA LEU A 130 3.77 23.82 14.03
C LEU A 130 4.19 25.16 13.39
N GLU A 131 4.91 25.16 12.26
CA GLU A 131 5.46 26.37 11.61
C GLU A 131 4.45 27.07 10.68
N GLY A 132 3.17 27.10 11.03
CA GLY A 132 2.19 27.81 10.20
C GLY A 132 0.83 28.08 10.81
N TYR A 133 0.70 27.98 12.13
CA TYR A 133 -0.58 28.21 12.82
C TYR A 133 -0.38 28.94 14.15
N PHE A 134 0.40 30.03 14.16
CA PHE A 134 0.26 31.18 15.06
C PHE A 134 0.84 32.42 14.38
#